data_AF-A0A7C4DF27-F1
#
_entry.id   AF-A0A7C4DF27-F1
#
_cell.length_a   1.000
_cell.length_b   1.000
_cell.length_c   1.000
_cell.angle_alpha   90.00
_cell.angle_beta   90.00
_cell.angle_gamma   90.00
#
_symmetry.space_group_name_H-M   'P 1'
#
loop_
_entity.id
_entity.type
_entity.pdbx_description
1 polymer ?
#
loop_
_entity_poly.entity_id
_entity_poly.type
_entity_poly.pdbx_seq_one_letter_code
_entity_poly.pdbx_strand_id
1 'polypeptide(L)'
;MKTLFNLLVLVVTAVCGFPTQFVKVENGRFILGGKPFRFVGSNCYYLHYKSDRMIDSVLESAKNMGIKVLRVWGFMDGERWCREKRTYMHPFPGIFGVPEGLKGVQDGFERLDYVVKKAGELGIKLIIVLTNNWDDFGGMN
;
A
#
# COMPACT_ATOMS: atom_id res chain seq x y z
N MET A 1 -64.56 -10.02 -17.96
CA MET A 1 -63.44 -9.16 -18.38
C MET A 1 -62.45 -9.05 -17.24
N LYS A 2 -61.26 -9.65 -17.44
CA LYS A 2 -59.93 -9.38 -16.86
C LYS A 2 -59.84 -9.00 -15.37
N THR A 3 -59.65 -10.03 -14.53
CA THR A 3 -59.07 -9.89 -13.18
C THR A 3 -57.56 -9.67 -13.33
N LEU A 4 -57.04 -8.51 -12.93
CA LEU A 4 -55.61 -8.17 -12.98
C LEU A 4 -54.89 -8.77 -11.76
N PHE A 5 -53.91 -9.63 -12.03
CA PHE A 5 -53.01 -10.22 -11.04
C PHE A 5 -51.77 -9.33 -10.94
N ASN A 6 -51.60 -8.58 -9.86
CA ASN A 6 -50.39 -7.79 -9.63
C ASN A 6 -49.29 -8.71 -9.07
N LEU A 7 -48.32 -9.05 -9.91
CA LEU A 7 -47.10 -9.75 -9.50
C LEU A 7 -46.10 -8.73 -8.93
N LEU A 8 -45.88 -8.75 -7.63
CA LEU A 8 -44.83 -7.96 -6.98
C LEU A 8 -43.48 -8.69 -7.15
N VAL A 9 -42.62 -8.20 -8.06
CA VAL A 9 -41.24 -8.69 -8.20
C VAL A 9 -40.36 -7.96 -7.19
N LEU A 10 -39.90 -8.67 -6.16
CA LEU A 10 -38.92 -8.16 -5.21
C LEU A 10 -37.52 -8.27 -5.85
N VAL A 11 -37.02 -7.19 -6.44
CA VAL A 11 -35.62 -7.13 -6.89
C VAL A 11 -34.74 -6.89 -5.67
N VAL A 12 -34.17 -7.96 -5.11
CA VAL A 12 -33.07 -7.85 -4.15
C VAL A 12 -31.81 -7.48 -4.94
N THR A 13 -31.53 -6.18 -5.05
CA THR A 13 -30.19 -5.73 -5.41
C THR A 13 -29.26 -6.08 -4.26
N ALA A 14 -28.53 -7.20 -4.39
CA ALA A 14 -27.37 -7.42 -3.57
C ALA A 14 -26.37 -6.30 -3.90
N VAL A 15 -26.37 -5.25 -3.10
CA VAL A 15 -25.27 -4.28 -3.09
C VAL A 15 -24.08 -5.06 -2.55
N CYS A 16 -23.33 -5.70 -3.45
CA CYS A 16 -21.96 -6.13 -3.18
C CYS A 16 -21.12 -4.86 -3.00
N GLY A 17 -21.35 -4.14 -1.92
CA GLY A 17 -20.42 -3.12 -1.45
C GLY A 17 -19.18 -3.89 -1.05
N PHE A 18 -18.16 -3.89 -1.90
CA PHE A 18 -16.84 -4.34 -1.51
C PHE A 18 -16.49 -3.56 -0.25
N PRO A 19 -16.41 -4.17 0.95
CA PRO A 19 -15.92 -3.46 2.10
C PRO A 19 -14.40 -3.49 2.01
N THR A 20 -13.82 -2.81 1.02
CA THR A 20 -12.44 -2.36 1.09
C THR A 20 -12.39 -1.13 1.99
N GLN A 21 -12.89 -1.29 3.22
CA GLN A 21 -12.90 -0.23 4.21
C GLN A 21 -11.48 -0.03 4.75
N PHE A 22 -11.12 1.21 5.06
CA PHE A 22 -9.94 1.53 5.83
C PHE A 22 -10.02 0.89 7.23
N VAL A 23 -8.85 0.53 7.78
CA VAL A 23 -8.76 0.12 9.18
C VAL A 23 -9.08 1.34 10.04
N LYS A 24 -10.01 1.17 10.98
CA LYS A 24 -10.41 2.20 11.96
C LYS A 24 -9.94 1.80 13.35
N VAL A 25 -10.07 2.72 14.29
CA VAL A 25 -9.90 2.46 15.71
C VAL A 25 -11.22 2.74 16.42
N GLU A 26 -11.71 1.77 17.18
CA GLU A 26 -12.88 1.91 18.05
C GLU A 26 -12.55 1.32 19.42
N ASN A 27 -12.76 2.10 20.48
CA ASN A 27 -12.52 1.67 21.88
C ASN A 27 -11.15 1.00 22.10
N GLY A 28 -10.09 1.59 21.53
CA GLY A 28 -8.71 1.09 21.65
C GLY A 28 -8.40 -0.18 20.84
N ARG A 29 -9.26 -0.58 19.89
CA ARG A 29 -9.06 -1.75 19.04
C ARG A 29 -9.09 -1.36 17.57
N PHE A 30 -8.28 -2.03 16.76
CA PHE A 30 -8.41 -1.93 15.31
C PHE A 30 -9.68 -2.62 14.84
N ILE A 31 -10.41 -2.00 13.92
CA ILE A 31 -11.65 -2.49 13.33
C ILE A 31 -11.51 -2.47 11.81
N LEU A 32 -11.93 -3.56 11.15
CA LEU A 32 -11.97 -3.68 9.70
C LEU A 32 -13.30 -4.32 9.29
N GLY A 33 -14.08 -3.64 8.46
CA GLY A 33 -15.40 -4.13 8.03
C GLY A 33 -16.35 -4.36 9.21
N GLY A 34 -16.31 -3.50 10.22
CA GLY A 34 -17.14 -3.59 11.43
C GLY A 34 -16.76 -4.71 12.41
N LYS A 35 -15.63 -5.40 12.21
CA LYS A 35 -15.16 -6.49 13.08
C LYS A 35 -13.81 -6.18 13.70
N PRO A 36 -13.52 -6.68 14.93
CA PRO A 36 -12.19 -6.60 15.52
C PRO A 36 -11.12 -7.15 14.57
N PHE A 37 -10.13 -6.32 14.25
CA PHE A 37 -9.02 -6.62 13.36
C PHE A 37 -7.75 -6.83 14.17
N ARG A 38 -7.54 -8.06 14.63
CA ARG A 38 -6.27 -8.50 15.23
C ARG A 38 -5.41 -9.12 14.14
N PHE A 39 -4.12 -8.81 14.15
CA PHE A 39 -3.22 -9.27 13.09
C PHE A 39 -1.83 -9.58 13.62
N VAL A 40 -1.14 -10.47 12.89
CA VAL A 40 0.32 -10.54 12.87
C VAL A 40 0.80 -9.65 11.73
N GLY A 41 1.83 -8.85 12.02
CA GLY A 41 2.45 -7.93 11.07
C GLY A 41 3.94 -8.18 10.93
N SER A 42 4.56 -7.54 9.94
CA SER A 42 6.01 -7.53 9.76
C SER A 42 6.48 -6.19 9.17
N ASN A 43 7.79 -6.06 8.93
CA ASN A 43 8.41 -4.90 8.28
C ASN A 43 9.12 -5.33 7.00
N CYS A 44 9.07 -4.50 5.96
CA CYS A 44 9.92 -4.64 4.78
C CYS A 44 10.26 -3.26 4.22
N TYR A 45 11.50 -2.82 4.45
CA TYR A 45 11.92 -1.46 4.13
C TYR A 45 12.19 -1.24 2.63
N TYR A 46 12.47 -2.30 1.87
CA TYR A 46 13.06 -2.15 0.53
C TYR A 46 12.08 -2.13 -0.64
N LEU A 47 10.77 -2.20 -0.37
CA LEU A 47 9.79 -2.40 -1.44
C LEU A 47 9.68 -1.22 -2.43
N HIS A 48 9.98 0.00 -1.99
CA HIS A 48 9.92 1.21 -2.82
C HIS A 48 11.09 1.37 -3.81
N TYR A 49 12.03 0.43 -3.88
CA TYR A 49 13.16 0.47 -4.84
C TYR A 49 13.58 -0.88 -5.43
N LYS A 50 12.86 -1.95 -5.13
CA LYS A 50 13.13 -3.29 -5.69
C LYS A 50 12.22 -3.60 -6.88
N SER A 51 12.57 -4.66 -7.61
CA SER A 51 11.81 -5.11 -8.78
C SER A 51 10.46 -5.70 -8.40
N ASP A 52 9.53 -5.70 -9.35
CA ASP A 52 8.20 -6.31 -9.21
C ASP A 52 8.30 -7.75 -8.71
N ARG A 53 9.23 -8.54 -9.26
CA ARG A 53 9.48 -9.92 -8.80
C ARG A 53 9.80 -10.02 -7.31
N MET A 54 10.60 -9.09 -6.78
CA MET A 54 10.93 -9.09 -5.35
C MET A 54 9.76 -8.59 -4.51
N ILE A 55 9.02 -7.59 -4.99
CA ILE A 55 7.81 -7.08 -4.34
C ILE A 55 6.76 -8.19 -4.25
N ASP A 56 6.49 -8.86 -5.36
CA ASP A 56 5.62 -10.03 -5.47
C ASP A 56 6.06 -11.12 -4.50
N SER A 57 7.33 -11.53 -4.54
CA SER A 57 7.84 -12.58 -3.65
C SER A 57 7.59 -12.25 -2.18
N VAL A 58 7.86 -11.00 -1.74
CA VAL A 58 7.65 -10.61 -0.33
C VAL A 58 6.16 -10.64 0.02
N LEU A 59 5.31 -10.04 -0.80
CA LEU A 59 3.88 -9.92 -0.49
C LEU A 59 3.17 -11.27 -0.59
N GLU A 60 3.55 -12.14 -1.53
CA GLU A 60 3.03 -13.50 -1.64
C GLU A 60 3.49 -14.37 -0.46
N SER A 61 4.75 -14.26 -0.03
CA SER A 61 5.21 -14.90 1.21
C SER A 61 4.43 -14.40 2.42
N ALA A 62 4.21 -13.09 2.56
CA ALA A 62 3.43 -12.52 3.65
C ALA A 62 2.00 -13.08 3.67
N LYS A 63 1.34 -13.14 2.51
CA LYS A 63 0.02 -13.76 2.36
C LYS A 63 0.03 -15.23 2.80
N ASN A 64 0.99 -16.01 2.31
CA ASN A 64 1.09 -17.45 2.60
C ASN A 64 1.39 -17.74 4.08
N MET A 65 2.10 -16.83 4.76
CA MET A 65 2.35 -16.88 6.20
C MET A 65 1.20 -16.34 7.05
N GLY A 66 0.15 -15.79 6.44
CA GLY A 66 -0.98 -15.19 7.15
C GLY A 66 -0.72 -13.79 7.73
N ILE A 67 0.38 -13.12 7.34
CA ILE A 67 0.67 -11.73 7.72
C ILE A 67 -0.36 -10.81 7.06
N LYS A 68 -1.03 -9.97 7.86
CA LYS A 68 -2.10 -9.08 7.37
C LYS A 68 -1.69 -7.62 7.23
N VAL A 69 -0.60 -7.22 7.89
CA VAL A 69 -0.12 -5.84 7.88
C VAL A 69 1.38 -5.81 7.64
N LEU A 70 1.83 -5.00 6.69
CA LEU A 70 3.24 -4.78 6.42
C LEU A 70 3.60 -3.31 6.60
N ARG A 71 4.64 -3.04 7.40
CA ARG A 71 5.21 -1.71 7.54
C ARG A 71 6.34 -1.50 6.53
N VAL A 72 6.24 -0.45 5.75
CA VAL A 72 7.11 -0.17 4.59
C VAL A 72 7.56 1.29 4.59
N TRP A 73 8.69 1.57 3.96
CA TRP A 73 9.14 2.95 3.74
C TRP A 73 8.43 3.54 2.52
N GLY A 74 7.95 4.77 2.66
CA GLY A 74 7.45 5.62 1.59
C GLY A 74 8.29 6.87 1.42
N PHE A 75 9.59 6.79 1.72
CA PHE A 75 10.55 7.88 1.61
C PHE A 75 11.86 7.37 1.01
N MET A 76 12.53 8.24 0.27
CA MET A 76 13.93 8.13 -0.11
C MET A 76 14.44 9.55 -0.33
N ASP A 77 15.07 10.09 0.70
CA ASP A 77 15.43 11.50 0.82
C ASP A 77 16.92 11.70 0.52
N GLY A 78 17.23 12.76 -0.24
CA GLY A 78 18.58 13.17 -0.57
C GLY A 78 19.17 12.45 -1.79
N GLU A 79 19.92 13.22 -2.58
CA GLU A 79 20.52 12.77 -3.84
C GLU A 79 21.39 11.51 -3.67
N ARG A 80 22.19 11.45 -2.59
CA ARG A 80 23.08 10.30 -2.32
C ARG A 80 22.31 8.99 -2.31
N TRP A 81 21.22 8.92 -1.55
CA TRP A 81 20.44 7.69 -1.38
C TRP A 81 19.67 7.34 -2.65
N CYS A 82 19.07 8.34 -3.29
CA CYS A 82 18.38 8.14 -4.57
C CYS A 82 19.32 7.58 -5.64
N ARG A 83 20.53 8.14 -5.74
CA ARG A 83 21.57 7.72 -6.69
C ARG A 83 22.08 6.32 -6.39
N GLU A 84 22.34 6.00 -5.12
CA GLU A 84 22.84 4.69 -4.70
C GLU A 84 21.85 3.57 -5.03
N LYS A 85 20.55 3.81 -4.84
CA LYS A 85 19.51 2.82 -5.18
C LYS A 85 19.04 2.89 -6.63
N ARG A 86 19.44 3.93 -7.38
CA ARG A 86 18.94 4.27 -8.72
C ARG A 86 17.42 4.42 -8.77
N THR A 87 16.84 4.93 -7.68
CA THR A 87 15.40 5.11 -7.49
C THR A 87 15.20 6.45 -6.81
N TYR A 88 14.30 7.31 -7.31
CA TYR A 88 14.18 8.68 -6.83
C TYR A 88 12.78 8.93 -6.25
N MET A 89 12.71 9.43 -5.02
CA MET A 89 11.47 9.94 -4.40
C MET A 89 11.61 11.41 -4.02
N HIS A 90 12.63 11.78 -3.26
CA HIS A 90 12.82 13.16 -2.82
C HIS A 90 14.31 13.53 -2.77
N PRO A 91 14.98 13.66 -3.93
CA PRO A 91 16.42 13.91 -3.99
C PRO A 91 16.83 15.30 -3.48
N PHE A 92 15.96 16.31 -3.63
CA PHE A 92 16.21 17.70 -3.25
C PHE A 92 14.91 18.37 -2.77
N PRO A 93 14.98 19.43 -1.95
CA PRO A 93 13.81 20.19 -1.55
C PRO A 93 12.98 20.65 -2.75
N GLY A 94 11.68 20.31 -2.74
CA GLY A 94 10.74 20.67 -3.81
C GLY A 94 10.82 19.81 -5.07
N ILE A 95 11.71 18.80 -5.11
CA ILE A 95 11.82 17.85 -6.21
C ILE A 95 11.27 16.50 -5.76
N PHE A 96 10.10 16.13 -6.27
CA PHE A 96 9.44 14.85 -5.99
C PHE A 96 9.47 13.96 -7.22
N GLY A 97 10.19 12.84 -7.14
CA GLY A 97 10.38 11.88 -8.22
C GLY A 97 11.74 12.03 -8.91
N VAL A 98 11.82 11.60 -10.16
CA VAL A 98 13.07 11.61 -10.95
C VAL A 98 13.41 13.05 -11.41
N PRO A 99 14.61 13.58 -11.07
CA PRO A 99 15.09 14.85 -11.60
C PRO A 99 15.13 14.90 -13.13
N GLU A 100 14.91 16.09 -13.70
CA GLU A 100 14.94 16.29 -15.15
C GLU A 100 16.28 15.84 -15.77
N GLY A 101 16.21 15.22 -16.94
CA GLY A 101 17.39 14.77 -17.70
C GLY A 101 17.98 13.43 -17.27
N LEU A 102 17.60 12.86 -16.12
CA LEU A 102 18.05 11.53 -15.71
C LEU A 102 17.30 10.42 -16.46
N LYS A 103 18.08 9.47 -17.02
CA LYS A 103 17.56 8.31 -17.77
C LYS A 103 18.03 7.00 -17.16
N GLY A 104 17.22 5.94 -17.34
CA GLY A 104 17.54 4.59 -16.87
C GLY A 104 17.50 4.42 -15.35
N VAL A 105 16.81 5.31 -14.65
CA VAL A 105 16.57 5.25 -13.19
C VAL A 105 15.09 4.99 -12.93
N GLN A 106 14.75 4.58 -11.71
CA GLN A 106 13.38 4.31 -11.30
C GLN A 106 12.75 5.53 -10.61
N ASP A 107 11.44 5.69 -10.78
CA ASP A 107 10.64 6.56 -9.94
C ASP A 107 10.15 5.76 -8.71
N GLY A 108 10.54 6.18 -7.51
CA GLY A 108 10.20 5.46 -6.28
C GLY A 108 8.72 5.56 -5.90
N PHE A 109 7.98 6.58 -6.38
CA PHE A 109 6.54 6.64 -6.19
C PHE A 109 5.85 5.59 -7.05
N GLU A 110 6.28 5.39 -8.30
CA GLU A 110 5.72 4.35 -9.16
C GLU A 110 6.02 2.93 -8.63
N ARG A 111 7.20 2.73 -8.03
CA ARG A 111 7.49 1.49 -7.28
C ARG A 111 6.56 1.31 -6.08
N LEU A 112 6.34 2.37 -5.29
CA LEU A 112 5.42 2.34 -4.15
C LEU A 112 3.96 2.11 -4.60
N ASP A 113 3.55 2.64 -5.75
CA ASP A 113 2.23 2.39 -6.34
C ASP A 113 2.04 0.90 -6.66
N TYR A 114 3.06 0.25 -7.22
CA TYR A 114 3.03 -1.19 -7.45
C TYR A 114 2.90 -1.97 -6.14
N VAL A 115 3.60 -1.56 -5.08
CA VAL A 115 3.46 -2.16 -3.73
C VAL A 115 2.03 -2.01 -3.21
N VAL A 116 1.44 -0.82 -3.34
CA VAL A 116 0.05 -0.56 -2.91
C VAL A 116 -0.94 -1.42 -3.70
N LYS A 117 -0.78 -1.49 -5.02
CA LYS A 117 -1.60 -2.32 -5.91
C LYS A 117 -1.54 -3.80 -5.50
N LYS A 118 -0.33 -4.37 -5.46
CA LYS A 118 -0.14 -5.79 -5.17
C LYS A 118 -0.55 -6.15 -3.74
N ALA A 119 -0.29 -5.28 -2.75
CA ALA A 119 -0.77 -5.48 -1.39
C ALA A 119 -2.31 -5.50 -1.33
N GLY A 120 -2.97 -4.60 -2.07
CA GLY A 120 -4.43 -4.58 -2.22
C GLY A 120 -4.99 -5.88 -2.81
N GLU A 121 -4.39 -6.38 -3.90
CA GLU A 121 -4.76 -7.66 -4.54
C GLU A 121 -4.61 -8.86 -3.59
N LEU A 122 -3.63 -8.82 -2.69
CA LEU A 122 -3.35 -9.89 -1.73
C LEU A 122 -4.05 -9.70 -0.38
N GLY A 123 -4.80 -8.61 -0.20
CA GLY A 123 -5.52 -8.32 1.03
C GLY A 123 -4.62 -7.93 2.21
N ILE A 124 -3.42 -7.40 1.94
CA ILE A 124 -2.45 -6.92 2.93
C ILE A 124 -2.67 -5.42 3.14
N LYS A 125 -2.70 -4.96 4.40
CA LYS A 125 -2.73 -3.53 4.75
C LYS A 125 -1.30 -3.01 4.91
N LEU A 126 -1.09 -1.75 4.56
CA LEU A 126 0.22 -1.12 4.65
C LEU A 126 0.23 -0.06 5.77
N ILE A 127 1.33 -0.04 6.52
CA ILE A 127 1.75 1.15 7.29
C ILE A 127 2.89 1.77 6.49
N ILE A 128 2.63 2.91 5.85
CA ILE A 128 3.62 3.63 5.06
C ILE A 128 4.23 4.71 5.95
N VAL A 129 5.52 4.58 6.21
CA VAL A 129 6.27 5.57 6.99
C VAL A 129 6.79 6.65 6.03
N LEU A 130 6.71 7.91 6.44
CA LEU A 130 6.92 9.06 5.56
C LEU A 130 8.31 9.69 5.66
N THR A 131 9.08 9.33 6.67
CA THR A 131 10.44 9.82 6.89
C THR A 131 11.12 8.99 7.99
N ASN A 132 12.43 9.08 8.11
CA ASN A 132 13.21 8.38 9.11
C ASN A 132 13.79 9.33 10.15
N ASN A 133 13.94 8.86 11.38
CA ASN A 133 14.79 9.56 12.35
C ASN A 133 16.28 9.39 12.00
N TRP A 134 16.65 8.21 11.50
CA TRP A 134 18.04 7.82 11.23
C TRP A 134 18.46 8.13 9.79
N ASP A 135 19.77 8.21 9.55
CA ASP A 135 20.37 8.61 8.26
C ASP A 135 20.05 7.67 7.08
N ASP A 136 19.61 6.44 7.36
CA ASP A 136 19.25 5.47 6.33
C ASP A 136 18.12 6.01 5.45
N PHE A 137 18.38 6.06 4.13
CA PHE A 137 17.51 6.66 3.11
C PHE A 137 17.25 8.16 3.32
N GLY A 138 18.18 8.86 3.99
CA GLY A 138 18.20 10.31 4.16
C GLY A 138 17.92 10.65 5.61
N GLY A 139 16.66 10.56 6.01
CA GLY A 139 16.24 10.81 7.40
C GLY A 139 16.51 12.23 7.89
N MET A 140 16.38 12.43 9.21
CA MET A 140 16.43 13.75 9.83
C MET A 140 17.74 14.07 10.59
N ASN A 141 18.57 13.07 10.86
CA ASN A 141 19.73 13.19 11.76
C ASN A 141 20.97 13.80 11.08
#